data_AF-M3BR14-F1
#
_entry.id   AF-M3BR14-F1
#
_cell.length_a   1.000
_cell.length_b   1.000
_cell.length_c   1.000
_cell.angle_alpha   90.00
_cell.angle_beta   90.00
_cell.angle_gamma   90.00
#
_symmetry.space_group_name_H-M   'P 1'
#
loop_
_entity.id
_entity.type
_entity.pdbx_description
1 polymer ?
#
loop_
_entity_poly.entity_id
_entity_poly.type
_entity_poly.pdbx_seq_one_letter_code
_entity_poly.pdbx_strand_id
1 'polypeptide(L)' 'MTLDAEHDPFTAPGGGSSYRDRFTGPYDHRFLKGVGHNLPQEAPEAFARAVVDAQGP' A
#
# COMPACT_ATOMS: atom_id res chain seq x y z
N MET A 1 -6.53 2.29 -3.69
CA MET A 1 -5.41 2.66 -2.81
C MET A 1 -4.19 1.83 -3.16
N THR A 2 -3.02 2.23 -2.71
CA THR A 2 -1.75 1.49 -2.78
C THR A 2 -1.14 1.38 -1.39
N LEU A 3 -0.51 0.24 -1.10
CA LEU A 3 0.12 -0.05 0.17
C LEU A 3 1.54 -0.57 -0.09
N ASP A 4 2.52 0.26 0.22
CA ASP A 4 3.94 0.03 -0.08
C ASP A 4 4.72 -0.26 1.22
N ALA A 5 5.80 -1.03 1.10
CA ALA A 5 6.66 -1.42 2.22
C ALA A 5 8.09 -0.88 2.04
N GLU A 6 8.70 -0.41 3.13
CA GLU A 6 10.05 0.17 3.11
C GLU A 6 11.14 -0.79 2.64
N HIS A 7 11.03 -2.08 2.99
CA HIS A 7 12.02 -3.10 2.66
C HIS A 7 11.58 -4.00 1.51
N ASP A 8 10.53 -3.65 0.76
CA ASP A 8 10.14 -4.38 -0.43
C ASP A 8 11.06 -4.02 -1.62
N PRO A 9 11.88 -4.97 -2.13
CA PRO A 9 12.80 -4.69 -3.23
C PRO A 9 12.10 -4.49 -4.58
N PHE A 10 10.79 -4.73 -4.68
CA PHE A 10 10.02 -4.61 -5.91
C PHE A 10 9.13 -3.37 -5.96
N THR A 11 8.97 -2.67 -4.83
CA THR A 11 8.18 -1.43 -4.79
C THR A 11 8.93 -0.33 -5.55
N ALA A 12 8.27 0.26 -6.53
CA ALA A 12 8.84 1.36 -7.30
C ALA A 12 9.04 2.61 -6.42
N PRO A 13 10.16 3.36 -6.58
CA PRO A 13 10.36 4.60 -5.87
C PRO A 13 9.33 5.65 -6.28
N GLY A 14 9.10 6.65 -5.41
CA GLY A 14 8.22 7.78 -5.71
C GLY A 14 6.86 7.76 -5.00
N GLY A 15 6.72 7.02 -3.90
CA GLY A 15 5.58 7.17 -2.98
C GLY A 15 4.22 6.95 -3.64
N GLY A 16 4.08 5.87 -4.42
CA GLY A 16 2.84 5.54 -5.12
C GLY A 16 2.45 6.46 -6.29
N SER A 17 3.22 7.50 -6.62
CA SER A 17 2.91 8.40 -7.75
C SER A 17 2.85 7.67 -9.10
N SER A 18 3.69 6.66 -9.29
CA SER A 18 3.72 5.80 -10.49
C SER A 18 2.41 5.05 -10.75
N TYR A 19 1.59 4.84 -9.70
CA TYR A 19 0.31 4.15 -9.78
C TYR A 19 -0.88 5.08 -9.74
N ARG A 20 -0.72 6.37 -9.41
CA ARG A 20 -1.84 7.31 -9.25
C ARG A 20 -2.76 7.33 -10.47
N ASP A 21 -2.18 7.38 -11.67
CA ASP A 21 -2.92 7.49 -12.93
C ASP A 21 -3.67 6.20 -13.30
N ARG A 22 -3.47 5.11 -12.56
CA ARG A 22 -4.22 3.85 -12.73
C ARG A 22 -5.56 3.84 -11.99
N PHE A 23 -5.84 4.86 -11.18
CA PHE A 23 -7.09 4.97 -10.40
C PHE A 23 -7.95 6.13 -10.91
N THR A 24 -9.19 5.83 -11.29
CA THR A 24 -10.18 6.82 -11.76
C THR A 24 -11.01 7.45 -10.65
N GLY A 25 -11.00 6.86 -9.44
CA GLY A 25 -11.71 7.34 -8.26
C GLY A 25 -10.79 7.92 -7.17
N PRO A 26 -11.30 8.06 -5.93
CA PRO A 26 -10.48 8.42 -4.77
C PRO A 26 -9.24 7.52 -4.67
N TYR A 27 -8.11 8.13 -4.37
CA TYR A 27 -6.82 7.46 -4.28
C TYR A 27 -6.15 7.79 -2.95
N ASP A 28 -5.73 6.73 -2.26
CA ASP A 28 -4.94 6.79 -1.05
C ASP A 28 -3.65 5.99 -1.29
N HIS A 29 -2.54 6.47 -0.74
CA HIS A 29 -1.25 5.78 -0.75
C HIS A 29 -0.75 5.71 0.69
N ARG A 30 -0.34 4.51 1.10
CA ARG A 30 0.20 4.27 2.43
C ARG A 30 1.55 3.59 2.33
N PHE A 31 2.46 4.03 3.18
CA PHE A 31 3.82 3.51 3.26
C PHE A 31 4.10 2.97 4.66
N LEU A 32 4.48 1.70 4.74
CA LEU A 32 4.76 1.00 5.99
C LEU A 32 6.27 0.91 6.24
N LYS A 33 6.72 1.45 7.37
CA LYS A 33 8.12 1.41 7.81
C LYS A 33 8.46 0.08 8.46
N GLY A 34 9.66 -0.43 8.22
CA GLY A 34 10.15 -1.67 8.82
C GLY A 34 9.53 -2.96 8.26
N VAL A 35 8.69 -2.88 7.22
CA VAL A 35 7.97 -4.02 6.65
C VAL A 35 8.58 -4.40 5.30
N GLY A 36 8.71 -5.70 5.07
CA GLY A 36 9.13 -6.29 3.81
C GLY A 36 7.97 -6.60 2.86
N HIS A 37 8.25 -7.43 1.86
CA HIS A 37 7.33 -7.68 0.76
C HIS A 37 6.05 -8.43 1.18
N ASN A 38 6.08 -9.24 2.24
CA ASN A 38 4.93 -10.06 2.62
C ASN A 38 4.02 -9.34 3.61
N LEU A 39 3.37 -8.26 3.16
CA LEU A 39 2.51 -7.41 3.98
C LEU A 39 1.47 -8.17 4.83
N PRO A 40 0.76 -9.21 4.32
CA PRO A 40 -0.18 -9.98 5.14
C PRO A 40 0.47 -10.72 6.31
N GLN A 41 1.75 -11.12 6.19
CA GLN A 41 2.48 -11.82 7.23
C GLN A 41 3.22 -10.86 8.17
N GLU A 42 3.81 -9.81 7.62
CA GLU A 42 4.72 -8.92 8.35
C GLU A 42 3.99 -7.76 9.06
N ALA A 43 2.84 -7.35 8.54
CA ALA A 43 2.01 -6.30 9.13
C ALA A 43 0.50 -6.62 8.97
N PRO A 44 0.03 -7.75 9.55
CA PRO A 44 -1.31 -8.28 9.28
C PRO A 44 -2.43 -7.28 9.59
N GLU A 45 -2.33 -6.51 10.68
CA GLU A 45 -3.36 -5.53 11.05
C GLU A 45 -3.39 -4.34 10.07
N ALA A 46 -2.22 -3.86 9.65
CA ALA A 46 -2.12 -2.75 8.71
C ALA A 46 -2.63 -3.16 7.32
N PHE A 47 -2.28 -4.37 6.88
CA PHE A 47 -2.77 -4.95 5.64
C PHE A 47 -4.29 -5.12 5.66
N ALA A 48 -4.84 -5.76 6.70
CA ALA A 48 -6.28 -5.97 6.83
C ALA A 48 -7.05 -4.64 6.84
N ARG A 49 -6.54 -3.63 7.55
CA ARG A 49 -7.14 -2.29 7.56
C ARG A 49 -7.11 -1.65 6.17
N ALA A 50 -6.01 -1.76 5.44
CA ALA A 50 -5.92 -1.23 4.08
C ALA A 50 -6.94 -1.87 3.13
N VAL A 51 -7.20 -3.17 3.28
CA VAL A 51 -8.25 -3.87 2.51
C VAL A 51 -9.64 -3.34 2.84
N VAL A 52 -9.97 -3.18 4.12
CA VAL A 52 -11.25 -2.61 4.56
C VAL A 52 -11.43 -1.19 4.02
N ASP A 53 -10.42 -0.33 4.17
CA ASP A 53 -10.48 1.05 3.71
C ASP A 53 -10.61 1.16 2.17
N ALA A 54 -10.05 0.19 1.43
CA ALA A 54 -10.15 0.14 -0.02
C ALA A 54 -11.57 -0.20 -0.53
N GLN A 55 -12.41 -0.86 0.28
CA GLN A 55 -13.80 -1.14 -0.09
C GLN A 55 -14.66 0.13 -0.17
N GLY A 56 -14.22 1.22 0.47
CA GLY A 56 -15.02 2.43 0.62
C GLY A 56 -16.15 2.28 1.66
N PRO A 57 -16.93 3.35 1.90
CA PRO A 57 -18.19 3.25 2.64
C PRO A 57 -19.27 2.45 1.89
#